data_AF-A0A109UYA2-F1
#
_entry.id   AF-A0A109UYA2-F1
#
_cell.length_a   1.000
_cell.length_b   1.000
_cell.length_c   1.000
_cell.angle_alpha   90.00
_cell.angle_beta   90.00
_cell.angle_gamma   90.00
#
_symmetry.space_group_name_H-M   'P 1'
#
loop_
_entity.id
_entity.type
_entity.pdbx_description
1 polymer ?
#
loop_
_entity_poly.entity_id
_entity_poly.type
_entity_poly.pdbx_seq_one_letter_code
_entity_poly.pdbx_strand_id
1 'polypeptide(L)'
;MAFIKSVKNSAYHSRFQTPFRRRREGKTDYYARKRLVAQHKAKYNTPKYRLVVRFTNKDIICQIVSSTITGDVVLAAAYSHELPRYGISHGLTNWSAAYATGLLIARRTLQKLSLDETYKGVEEPEGEYSLTEAVEDGPRPFKVYLDVGLQRTTSGARVFGALKGASDGGLYVPHSENRFPGWDFESEELDADLLRSYIFGGHVSAYMEELADDDEERYSELFKGYIADDIDADSIEDIYAEAHAAIRADPSFKPTEKKFTKEQYAAESKKYRQVKLTKEERKARVAAKIAALAQ
;
A
#
# COMPACT_ATOMS: atom_id res chain seq x y z
N MET A 1 -22.60 -45.17 -11.26
CA MET A 1 -22.48 -43.91 -12.05
C MET A 1 -23.19 -42.81 -11.27
N ALA A 2 -22.47 -41.80 -10.79
CA ALA A 2 -23.11 -40.68 -10.09
C ALA A 2 -23.84 -39.79 -11.12
N PHE A 3 -25.15 -39.58 -10.95
CA PHE A 3 -25.94 -38.65 -11.76
C PHE A 3 -25.58 -37.21 -11.42
N ILE A 4 -24.61 -36.63 -12.11
CA ILE A 4 -24.24 -35.22 -11.95
C ILE A 4 -25.17 -34.38 -12.84
N LYS A 5 -26.16 -33.72 -12.24
CA LYS A 5 -27.00 -32.74 -12.94
C LYS A 5 -26.12 -31.62 -13.48
N SER A 6 -26.10 -31.44 -14.81
CA SER A 6 -25.33 -30.36 -15.44
C SER A 6 -26.03 -29.01 -15.24
N VAL A 7 -25.50 -28.19 -14.34
CA VAL A 7 -26.04 -26.86 -14.01
C VAL A 7 -25.54 -25.79 -14.99
N LYS A 8 -24.32 -25.93 -15.50
CA LYS A 8 -23.70 -24.99 -16.47
C LYS A 8 -23.96 -25.48 -17.90
N ASN A 9 -25.21 -25.37 -18.32
CA ASN A 9 -25.64 -25.75 -19.67
C ASN A 9 -25.44 -24.62 -20.71
N SER A 10 -25.73 -24.90 -21.98
CA SER A 10 -25.63 -23.90 -23.06
C SER A 10 -26.49 -22.66 -22.77
N ALA A 11 -27.70 -22.84 -22.23
CA ALA A 11 -28.60 -21.76 -21.89
C ALA A 11 -28.03 -20.84 -20.78
N TYR A 12 -27.34 -21.42 -19.78
CA TYR A 12 -26.64 -20.66 -18.74
C TYR A 12 -25.56 -19.77 -19.34
N HIS A 13 -24.68 -20.33 -20.17
CA HIS A 13 -23.57 -19.57 -20.76
C HIS A 13 -24.03 -18.49 -21.75
N SER A 14 -25.10 -18.75 -22.50
CA SER A 14 -25.71 -17.78 -23.42
C SER A 14 -26.19 -16.51 -22.69
N ARG A 15 -26.64 -16.65 -21.44
CA ARG A 15 -27.24 -15.56 -20.64
C ARG A 15 -26.33 -15.06 -19.51
N PHE A 16 -25.15 -15.64 -19.33
CA PHE A 16 -24.28 -15.29 -18.22
C PHE A 16 -23.61 -13.93 -18.45
N GLN A 17 -24.05 -12.92 -17.69
CA GLN A 17 -23.43 -11.60 -17.72
C GLN A 17 -22.19 -11.59 -16.82
N THR A 18 -21.01 -11.55 -17.43
CA THR A 18 -19.76 -11.47 -16.66
C THR A 18 -19.67 -10.13 -15.93
N PRO A 19 -19.34 -10.11 -14.62
CA PRO A 19 -19.03 -8.87 -13.93
C PRO A 19 -17.80 -8.18 -14.54
N PHE A 20 -17.60 -6.91 -14.18
CA PHE A 20 -16.40 -6.15 -14.59
C PHE A 20 -15.12 -6.91 -14.27
N ARG A 21 -14.12 -6.82 -15.17
CA ARG A 21 -12.86 -7.57 -15.08
C ARG A 21 -12.21 -7.49 -13.70
N ARG A 22 -12.05 -6.29 -13.13
CA ARG A 22 -11.45 -6.09 -11.80
C ARG A 22 -12.30 -6.62 -10.64
N ARG A 23 -13.62 -6.76 -10.83
CA ARG A 23 -14.51 -7.40 -9.85
C ARG A 23 -14.34 -8.92 -9.90
N ARG A 24 -14.22 -9.51 -11.10
CA ARG A 24 -13.89 -10.93 -11.29
C ARG A 24 -12.51 -11.30 -10.73
N GLU A 25 -11.54 -10.41 -10.88
CA GLU A 25 -10.21 -10.56 -10.26
C GLU A 25 -10.21 -10.31 -8.74
N GLY A 26 -11.32 -9.83 -8.15
CA GLY A 26 -11.40 -9.57 -6.71
C GLY A 26 -10.50 -8.42 -6.25
N LYS A 27 -10.21 -7.42 -7.09
CA LYS A 27 -9.26 -6.33 -6.78
C LYS A 27 -9.89 -4.96 -6.55
N THR A 28 -11.18 -4.82 -6.80
CA THR A 28 -11.85 -3.51 -6.74
C THR A 28 -13.29 -3.66 -6.30
N ASP A 29 -13.63 -2.95 -5.24
CA ASP A 29 -15.00 -2.60 -4.93
C ASP A 29 -15.42 -1.37 -5.75
N TYR A 30 -16.30 -1.57 -6.72
CA TYR A 30 -16.83 -0.49 -7.56
C TYR A 30 -17.82 0.40 -6.79
N TYR A 31 -18.43 -0.08 -5.71
CA TYR A 31 -19.35 0.69 -4.90
C TYR A 31 -18.62 1.78 -4.11
N ALA A 32 -17.52 1.42 -3.43
CA ALA A 32 -16.61 2.39 -2.82
C ALA A 32 -15.95 3.29 -3.88
N ARG A 33 -15.41 2.72 -4.96
CA ARG A 33 -14.73 3.49 -6.03
C ARG A 33 -15.62 4.56 -6.64
N LYS A 34 -16.91 4.27 -6.88
CA LYS A 34 -17.87 5.25 -7.43
C LYS A 34 -17.90 6.55 -6.62
N ARG A 35 -17.86 6.46 -5.29
CA ARG A 35 -17.92 7.61 -4.36
C ARG A 35 -16.56 8.29 -4.20
N LEU A 36 -15.48 7.52 -4.21
CA LEU A 36 -14.12 8.07 -4.14
C LEU A 36 -13.76 8.85 -5.40
N VAL A 37 -14.22 8.43 -6.58
CA VAL A 37 -13.87 9.05 -7.87
C VAL A 37 -14.81 10.18 -8.27
N ALA A 38 -16.11 10.08 -7.96
CA ALA A 38 -17.07 11.09 -8.36
C ALA A 38 -16.70 12.46 -7.76
N GLN A 39 -16.51 13.44 -8.66
CA GLN A 39 -16.27 14.84 -8.33
C GLN A 39 -17.57 15.64 -8.43
N HIS A 40 -17.68 16.70 -7.62
CA HIS A 40 -18.78 17.65 -7.73
C HIS A 40 -18.78 18.31 -9.13
N LYS A 41 -19.93 18.33 -9.80
CA LYS A 41 -20.03 18.75 -11.21
C LYS A 41 -19.61 20.20 -11.45
N ALA A 42 -19.89 21.09 -10.50
CA ALA A 42 -19.45 22.49 -10.57
C ALA A 42 -17.92 22.69 -10.40
N LYS A 43 -17.16 21.63 -10.10
CA LYS A 43 -15.68 21.68 -10.07
C LYS A 43 -15.04 21.25 -11.39
N TYR A 44 -15.84 20.91 -12.41
CA TYR A 44 -15.38 20.59 -13.77
C TYR A 44 -14.18 19.64 -13.80
N ASN A 45 -13.02 20.11 -14.25
CA ASN A 45 -11.80 19.33 -14.45
C ASN A 45 -10.95 19.16 -13.17
N THR A 46 -11.36 19.74 -12.03
CA THR A 46 -10.58 19.60 -10.79
C THR A 46 -10.51 18.13 -10.37
N PRO A 47 -9.30 17.53 -10.35
CA PRO A 47 -9.15 16.13 -10.00
C PRO A 47 -9.50 15.90 -8.53
N LYS A 48 -10.07 14.73 -8.24
CA LYS A 48 -10.24 14.22 -6.88
C LYS A 48 -9.10 13.25 -6.58
N TYR A 49 -8.13 13.69 -5.79
CA TYR A 49 -6.98 12.88 -5.43
C TYR A 49 -7.32 11.89 -4.33
N ARG A 50 -6.77 10.68 -4.45
CA ARG A 50 -6.87 9.62 -3.45
C ARG A 50 -5.50 9.08 -3.07
N LEU A 51 -5.34 8.78 -1.79
CA LEU A 51 -4.19 8.08 -1.22
C LEU A 51 -4.52 6.60 -1.23
N VAL A 52 -4.03 5.90 -2.24
CA VAL A 52 -4.20 4.45 -2.40
C VAL A 52 -3.16 3.77 -1.54
N VAL A 53 -3.61 3.09 -0.47
CA VAL A 53 -2.74 2.30 0.41
C VAL A 53 -3.04 0.83 0.20
N ARG A 54 -2.03 0.03 -0.16
CA ARG A 54 -2.18 -1.43 -0.34
C ARG A 54 -1.04 -2.15 0.35
N PHE A 55 -1.39 -3.26 0.99
CA PHE A 55 -0.42 -4.19 1.55
C PHE A 55 -0.35 -5.42 0.66
N THR A 56 0.86 -5.76 0.22
CA THR A 56 1.17 -7.11 -0.26
C THR A 56 1.67 -7.94 0.92
N ASN A 57 2.09 -9.18 0.69
CA ASN A 57 2.57 -10.03 1.78
C ASN A 57 3.81 -9.46 2.49
N LYS A 58 4.67 -8.71 1.78
CA LYS A 58 5.97 -8.22 2.30
C LYS A 58 6.31 -6.79 1.84
N ASP A 59 5.35 -6.03 1.33
CA ASP A 59 5.58 -4.66 0.83
C ASP A 59 4.34 -3.80 1.04
N ILE A 60 4.54 -2.51 1.31
CA ILE A 60 3.50 -1.49 1.45
C ILE A 60 3.58 -0.57 0.24
N ILE A 61 2.44 -0.30 -0.36
CA ILE A 61 2.31 0.57 -1.53
C ILE A 61 1.45 1.77 -1.14
N CYS A 62 2.02 2.97 -1.23
CA CYS A 62 1.30 4.23 -1.07
C CYS A 62 1.40 5.06 -2.35
N GLN A 63 0.25 5.46 -2.92
CA GLN A 63 0.22 6.23 -4.16
C GLN A 63 -0.83 7.33 -4.08
N ILE A 64 -0.49 8.52 -4.58
CA ILE A 64 -1.49 9.58 -4.79
C ILE A 64 -1.95 9.52 -6.23
N VAL A 65 -3.25 9.29 -6.40
CA VAL A 65 -3.84 8.95 -7.70
C VAL A 65 -5.03 9.85 -8.00
N SER A 66 -5.15 10.30 -9.24
CA SER A 66 -6.36 10.93 -9.79
C SER A 66 -6.98 10.03 -10.87
N SER A 67 -8.25 10.27 -11.21
CA SER A 67 -8.96 9.42 -12.18
C SER A 67 -9.18 10.16 -13.50
N THR A 68 -8.96 9.49 -14.63
CA THR A 68 -9.36 9.97 -15.96
C THR A 68 -10.17 8.89 -16.69
N ILE A 69 -10.76 9.24 -17.83
CA ILE A 69 -11.55 8.30 -18.65
C ILE A 69 -10.66 7.18 -19.22
N THR A 70 -9.44 7.52 -19.65
CA THR A 70 -8.46 6.55 -20.19
C THR A 70 -7.94 5.61 -19.10
N GLY A 71 -7.72 6.13 -17.90
CA GLY A 71 -7.16 5.38 -16.79
C GLY A 71 -6.81 6.26 -15.59
N ASP A 72 -6.42 5.63 -14.50
CA ASP A 72 -5.97 6.37 -13.33
C ASP A 72 -4.55 6.91 -13.56
N VAL A 73 -4.29 8.15 -13.12
CA VAL A 73 -2.99 8.82 -13.25
C VAL A 73 -2.36 8.96 -11.87
N VAL A 74 -1.14 8.44 -11.73
CA VAL A 74 -0.37 8.50 -10.48
C VAL A 74 0.40 9.82 -10.44
N LEU A 75 0.17 10.63 -9.41
CA LEU A 75 0.89 11.88 -9.17
C LEU A 75 2.27 11.60 -8.56
N ALA A 76 2.30 10.75 -7.53
CA ALA A 76 3.48 10.27 -6.84
C ALA A 76 3.23 8.87 -6.27
N ALA A 77 4.29 8.11 -6.05
CA ALA A 77 4.26 6.78 -5.44
C ALA A 77 5.43 6.66 -4.44
N ALA A 78 5.23 5.88 -3.39
CA ALA A 78 6.24 5.47 -2.42
C ALA A 78 5.97 4.02 -2.01
N TYR A 79 7.03 3.28 -1.78
CA TYR A 79 6.97 1.86 -1.41
C TYR A 79 7.81 1.60 -0.16
N SER A 80 7.43 0.61 0.66
CA SER A 80 8.22 0.31 1.86
C SER A 80 9.58 -0.32 1.55
N HIS A 81 9.75 -0.97 0.39
CA HIS A 81 11.07 -1.39 -0.07
C HIS A 81 12.03 -0.25 -0.46
N GLU A 82 11.58 1.02 -0.41
CA GLU A 82 12.47 2.19 -0.48
C GLU A 82 13.02 2.59 0.88
N LEU A 83 12.40 2.14 1.99
CA LEU A 83 12.79 2.53 3.35
C LEU A 83 14.22 2.15 3.76
N PRO A 84 14.87 1.10 3.21
CA PRO A 84 16.29 0.85 3.46
C PRO A 84 17.20 2.03 3.09
N ARG A 85 16.80 2.89 2.15
CA ARG A 85 17.54 4.14 1.85
C ARG A 85 17.55 5.11 3.05
N TYR A 86 16.53 5.04 3.88
CA TYR A 86 16.31 5.92 5.02
C TYR A 86 16.63 5.25 6.35
N GLY A 87 17.34 4.12 6.37
CA GLY A 87 17.78 3.46 7.61
C GLY A 87 16.93 2.28 8.08
N ILE A 88 15.73 2.07 7.54
CA ILE A 88 14.88 0.93 7.96
C ILE A 88 15.18 -0.28 7.07
N SER A 89 15.96 -1.24 7.58
CA SER A 89 16.35 -2.47 6.87
C SER A 89 15.32 -3.59 7.03
N HIS A 90 14.75 -3.76 8.23
CA HIS A 90 13.86 -4.87 8.59
C HIS A 90 12.42 -4.41 8.80
N GLY A 91 11.50 -5.37 8.94
CA GLY A 91 10.13 -5.06 9.38
C GLY A 91 9.29 -4.22 8.41
N LEU A 92 9.58 -4.22 7.11
CA LEU A 92 8.98 -3.33 6.09
C LEU A 92 7.45 -3.44 5.87
N THR A 93 6.74 -4.23 6.67
CA THR A 93 5.27 -4.30 6.65
C THR A 93 4.61 -4.05 8.00
N ASN A 94 5.34 -3.72 9.07
CA ASN A 94 4.74 -3.42 10.37
C ASN A 94 3.99 -2.06 10.36
N TRP A 95 3.49 -1.63 11.52
CA TRP A 95 2.74 -0.37 11.63
C TRP A 95 3.65 0.85 11.40
N SER A 96 4.86 0.84 11.98
CA SER A 96 5.88 1.89 11.86
C SER A 96 6.36 2.09 10.43
N ALA A 97 6.58 1.01 9.67
CA ALA A 97 6.90 1.07 8.25
C ALA A 97 5.73 1.63 7.42
N ALA A 98 4.47 1.35 7.81
CA ALA A 98 3.32 1.96 7.17
C ALA A 98 3.29 3.47 7.40
N TYR A 99 3.53 3.91 8.65
CA TYR A 99 3.68 5.32 9.00
C TYR A 99 4.79 5.99 8.19
N ALA A 100 6.01 5.44 8.20
CA ALA A 100 7.15 5.96 7.44
C ALA A 100 6.87 6.03 5.93
N THR A 101 6.21 5.03 5.35
CA THR A 101 5.82 5.06 3.93
C THR A 101 4.77 6.14 3.64
N GLY A 102 3.85 6.37 4.58
CA GLY A 102 2.87 7.47 4.56
C GLY A 102 3.54 8.85 4.60
N LEU A 103 4.49 9.02 5.51
CA LEU A 103 5.31 10.23 5.63
C LEU A 103 6.10 10.50 4.35
N LEU A 104 6.73 9.46 3.79
CA LEU A 104 7.49 9.55 2.55
C LEU A 104 6.63 10.01 1.37
N ILE A 105 5.44 9.43 1.18
CA ILE A 105 4.55 9.85 0.08
C ILE A 105 4.04 11.29 0.27
N ALA A 106 3.82 11.71 1.52
CA ALA A 106 3.43 13.08 1.84
C ALA A 106 4.51 14.09 1.47
N ARG A 107 5.71 13.95 2.03
CA ARG A 107 6.84 14.84 1.76
C ARG A 107 7.20 14.87 0.27
N ARG A 108 7.22 13.71 -0.39
CA ARG A 108 7.51 13.60 -1.83
C ARG A 108 6.47 14.32 -2.70
N THR A 109 5.20 14.26 -2.32
CA THR A 109 4.14 14.94 -3.07
C THR A 109 4.19 16.44 -2.84
N LEU A 110 4.34 16.88 -1.60
CA LEU A 110 4.41 18.30 -1.25
C LEU A 110 5.63 18.96 -1.89
N GLN A 111 6.80 18.31 -1.88
CA GLN A 111 8.00 18.79 -2.55
C GLN A 111 7.77 18.95 -4.06
N LYS A 112 7.13 17.96 -4.70
CA LYS A 112 6.80 18.03 -6.13
C LYS A 112 5.79 19.15 -6.47
N LEU A 113 4.95 19.54 -5.51
CA LEU A 113 3.98 20.62 -5.64
C LEU A 113 4.48 21.96 -5.08
N SER A 114 5.72 22.02 -4.58
CA SER A 114 6.33 23.19 -3.94
C SER A 114 5.51 23.74 -2.76
N LEU A 115 4.96 22.82 -1.94
CA LEU A 115 4.20 23.12 -0.72
C LEU A 115 4.88 22.58 0.55
N ASP A 116 6.09 22.02 0.41
CA ASP A 116 6.86 21.36 1.45
C ASP A 116 7.35 22.33 2.54
N GLU A 117 7.72 23.55 2.17
CA GLU A 117 8.14 24.58 3.14
C GLU A 117 6.96 25.16 3.94
N THR A 118 5.82 25.37 3.28
CA THR A 118 4.62 25.94 3.92
C THR A 118 3.94 24.93 4.85
N TYR A 119 3.82 23.68 4.39
CA TYR A 119 3.13 22.62 5.13
C TYR A 119 4.13 21.56 5.55
N LYS A 120 4.87 21.83 6.64
CA LYS A 120 5.82 20.88 7.23
C LYS A 120 5.13 19.70 7.93
N GLY A 121 3.92 19.94 8.45
CA GLY A 121 3.17 18.98 9.25
C GLY A 121 3.70 18.92 10.68
N VAL A 122 3.54 17.77 11.33
CA VAL A 122 4.05 17.53 12.68
C VAL A 122 5.49 17.05 12.56
N GLU A 123 6.46 17.77 13.12
CA GLU A 123 7.88 17.40 13.04
C GLU A 123 8.24 16.31 14.06
N GLU A 124 7.72 16.44 15.28
CA GLU A 124 7.92 15.54 16.40
C GLU A 124 6.61 14.79 16.70
N PRO A 125 6.48 13.52 16.27
CA PRO A 125 5.22 12.80 16.40
C PRO A 125 5.04 12.27 17.83
N GLU A 126 4.31 13.02 18.65
CA GLU A 126 3.94 12.63 20.03
C GLU A 126 2.69 11.73 20.09
N GLY A 127 2.12 11.34 18.94
CA GLY A 127 0.90 10.53 18.88
C GLY A 127 -0.39 11.34 19.04
N GLU A 128 -0.32 12.66 19.20
CA GLU A 128 -1.51 13.51 19.25
C GLU A 128 -2.31 13.48 17.93
N TYR A 129 -3.63 13.56 18.06
CA TYR A 129 -4.52 13.72 16.91
C TYR A 129 -4.62 15.19 16.51
N SER A 130 -4.13 15.48 15.31
CA SER A 130 -4.26 16.80 14.68
C SER A 130 -4.37 16.66 13.16
N LEU A 131 -4.99 17.66 12.54
CA LEU A 131 -5.08 17.79 11.09
C LEU A 131 -4.23 18.98 10.63
N THR A 132 -3.67 18.89 9.44
CA THR A 132 -2.98 20.04 8.83
C THR A 132 -4.00 21.10 8.44
N GLU A 133 -4.08 22.16 9.24
CA GLU A 133 -4.94 23.31 9.00
C GLU A 133 -4.40 24.21 7.88
N ALA A 134 -5.27 25.01 7.29
CA ALA A 134 -4.86 25.95 6.26
C ALA A 134 -4.14 27.15 6.87
N VAL A 135 -3.06 27.58 6.23
CA VAL A 135 -2.40 28.86 6.55
C VAL A 135 -3.34 30.01 6.18
N GLU A 136 -3.42 31.02 7.04
CA GLU A 136 -4.35 32.16 6.91
C GLU A 136 -4.17 32.92 5.59
N ASP A 137 -2.93 33.31 5.27
CA ASP A 137 -2.57 34.06 4.06
C ASP A 137 -1.76 33.20 3.07
N GLY A 138 -2.24 31.99 2.75
CA GLY A 138 -1.49 31.06 1.90
C GLY A 138 -2.33 30.14 1.02
N PRO A 139 -1.66 29.36 0.13
CA PRO A 139 -2.31 28.27 -0.59
C PRO A 139 -2.89 27.27 0.39
N ARG A 140 -4.08 26.73 0.13
CA ARG A 140 -4.69 25.70 0.98
C ARG A 140 -3.89 24.39 0.95
N PRO A 141 -3.90 23.58 2.02
CA PRO A 141 -3.14 22.34 2.07
C PRO A 141 -3.65 21.33 1.03
N PHE A 142 -2.75 20.47 0.57
CA PHE A 142 -3.09 19.49 -0.46
C PHE A 142 -4.05 18.43 0.09
N LYS A 143 -5.30 18.48 -0.37
CA LYS A 143 -6.35 17.55 0.07
C LYS A 143 -6.31 16.23 -0.69
N VAL A 144 -6.29 15.13 0.05
CA VAL A 144 -6.35 13.77 -0.50
C VAL A 144 -7.26 12.88 0.35
N TYR A 145 -7.92 11.90 -0.28
CA TYR A 145 -8.84 10.98 0.40
C TYR A 145 -8.27 9.56 0.47
N LEU A 146 -8.33 8.90 1.62
CA LEU A 146 -7.87 7.52 1.76
C LEU A 146 -8.70 6.56 0.88
N ASP A 147 -8.02 5.72 0.10
CA ASP A 147 -8.59 4.59 -0.61
C ASP A 147 -8.02 3.30 -0.01
N VAL A 148 -8.80 2.63 0.84
CA VAL A 148 -8.44 1.36 1.51
C VAL A 148 -8.65 0.13 0.62
N GLY A 149 -9.32 0.27 -0.51
CA GLY A 149 -9.66 -0.84 -1.41
C GLY A 149 -10.61 -1.85 -0.77
N LEU A 150 -10.11 -3.06 -0.53
CA LEU A 150 -10.86 -4.17 0.04
C LEU A 150 -10.44 -4.48 1.49
N GLN A 151 -9.53 -3.69 2.06
CA GLN A 151 -9.08 -3.90 3.41
C GLN A 151 -10.23 -3.62 4.39
N ARG A 152 -10.40 -4.50 5.38
CA ARG A 152 -11.40 -4.28 6.44
C ARG A 152 -10.94 -3.12 7.32
N THR A 153 -11.85 -2.19 7.60
CA THR A 153 -11.60 -1.05 8.48
C THR A 153 -11.84 -1.44 9.94
N THR A 154 -10.82 -1.95 10.60
CA THR A 154 -10.81 -2.23 12.05
C THR A 154 -9.91 -1.21 12.77
N SER A 155 -10.16 -0.95 14.06
CA SER A 155 -9.23 -0.13 14.85
C SER A 155 -7.86 -0.79 14.92
N GLY A 156 -6.79 0.00 14.95
CA GLY A 156 -5.40 -0.48 14.96
C GLY A 156 -4.87 -1.00 13.62
N ALA A 157 -5.67 -0.99 12.54
CA ALA A 157 -5.21 -1.49 11.25
C ALA A 157 -4.08 -0.63 10.68
N ARG A 158 -3.00 -1.25 10.20
CA ARG A 158 -1.81 -0.59 9.60
C ARG A 158 -2.11 0.35 8.44
N VAL A 159 -3.25 0.18 7.75
CA VAL A 159 -3.71 1.12 6.72
C VAL A 159 -3.91 2.53 7.27
N PHE A 160 -4.28 2.63 8.54
CA PHE A 160 -4.42 3.90 9.24
C PHE A 160 -3.07 4.44 9.74
N GLY A 161 -2.06 3.59 9.96
CA GLY A 161 -0.67 4.04 10.18
C GLY A 161 -0.13 4.81 8.97
N ALA A 162 -0.32 4.30 7.76
CA ALA A 162 0.02 5.02 6.53
C ALA A 162 -0.80 6.33 6.34
N LEU A 163 -2.05 6.35 6.81
CA LEU A 163 -2.85 7.57 6.84
C LEU A 163 -2.27 8.59 7.83
N LYS A 164 -1.88 8.15 9.03
CA LYS A 164 -1.35 9.02 10.09
C LYS A 164 -0.02 9.63 9.66
N GLY A 165 0.91 8.82 9.13
CA GLY A 165 2.16 9.34 8.57
C GLY A 165 1.96 10.29 7.38
N ALA A 166 0.96 10.03 6.52
CA ALA A 166 0.62 10.96 5.44
C ALA A 166 0.06 12.30 5.94
N SER A 167 -0.75 12.27 7.00
CA SER A 167 -1.28 13.46 7.66
C SER A 167 -0.18 14.25 8.35
N ASP A 168 0.65 13.59 9.16
CA ASP A 168 1.76 14.21 9.89
C ASP A 168 2.83 14.76 8.94
N GLY A 169 2.94 14.20 7.72
CA GLY A 169 3.80 14.75 6.67
C GLY A 169 3.30 16.05 6.01
N GLY A 170 2.13 16.55 6.39
CA GLY A 170 1.55 17.82 5.93
C GLY A 170 0.45 17.70 4.87
N LEU A 171 0.01 16.49 4.50
CA LEU A 171 -1.15 16.34 3.62
C LEU A 171 -2.43 16.51 4.43
N TYR A 172 -3.40 17.22 3.87
CA TYR A 172 -4.74 17.24 4.46
C TYR A 172 -5.50 15.97 4.07
N VAL A 173 -5.45 14.97 4.95
CA VAL A 173 -6.23 13.72 4.85
C VAL A 173 -7.38 13.79 5.86
N PRO A 174 -8.65 14.01 5.44
CA PRO A 174 -9.76 14.06 6.39
C PRO A 174 -9.96 12.70 7.07
N HIS A 175 -9.82 12.64 8.39
CA HIS A 175 -9.97 11.42 9.18
C HIS A 175 -10.42 11.74 10.62
N SER A 176 -10.66 10.69 11.40
CA SER A 176 -10.96 10.74 12.83
C SER A 176 -10.00 9.81 13.57
N GLU A 177 -9.83 10.04 14.86
CA GLU A 177 -8.92 9.29 15.74
C GLU A 177 -9.37 7.88 16.11
N ASN A 178 -10.67 7.58 16.00
CA ASN A 178 -11.29 6.33 16.47
C ASN A 178 -10.88 5.02 15.77
N ARG A 179 -9.92 5.07 14.85
CA ARG A 179 -9.34 3.89 14.19
C ARG A 179 -7.86 3.71 14.46
N PHE A 180 -7.25 4.60 15.24
CA PHE A 180 -5.86 4.46 15.66
C PHE A 180 -5.73 3.46 16.80
N PRO A 181 -4.58 2.75 16.90
CA PRO A 181 -4.26 2.04 18.14
C PRO A 181 -4.21 3.06 19.29
N GLY A 182 -4.70 2.67 20.47
CA GLY A 182 -4.87 3.58 21.61
C GLY A 182 -6.28 4.19 21.74
N TRP A 183 -7.16 4.03 20.74
CA TRP A 183 -8.55 4.45 20.90
C TRP A 183 -9.32 3.53 21.83
N ASP A 184 -9.84 4.07 22.92
CA ASP A 184 -10.79 3.38 23.80
C ASP A 184 -12.24 3.63 23.35
N PHE A 185 -13.02 2.55 23.28
CA PHE A 185 -14.40 2.60 22.81
C PHE A 185 -15.38 3.01 23.91
N GLU A 186 -14.99 2.89 25.18
CA GLU A 186 -15.85 3.22 26.32
C GLU A 186 -15.72 4.70 26.70
N SER A 187 -14.49 5.20 26.84
CA SER A 187 -14.23 6.61 27.15
C SER A 187 -14.31 7.54 25.95
N GLU A 188 -14.25 7.02 24.72
CA GLU A 188 -14.11 7.81 23.48
C GLU A 188 -12.86 8.71 23.50
N GLU A 189 -11.76 8.22 24.08
CA GLU A 189 -10.48 8.93 24.18
C GLU A 189 -9.37 8.17 23.44
N LEU A 190 -8.42 8.93 22.88
CA LEU A 190 -7.20 8.40 22.26
C LEU A 190 -6.04 8.46 23.26
N ASP A 191 -5.47 7.32 23.58
CA ASP A 191 -4.16 7.23 24.24
C ASP A 191 -3.05 7.60 23.23
N ALA A 192 -2.57 8.85 23.33
CA ALA A 192 -1.51 9.39 22.48
C ALA A 192 -0.17 8.67 22.71
N ASP A 193 0.13 8.27 23.95
CA ASP A 193 1.37 7.57 24.31
C ASP A 193 1.42 6.20 23.66
N LEU A 194 0.30 5.46 23.68
CA LEU A 194 0.22 4.18 22.97
C LEU A 194 0.32 4.38 21.45
N LEU A 195 -0.32 5.41 20.89
CA LEU A 195 -0.17 5.69 19.46
C LEU A 195 1.27 6.04 19.07
N ARG A 196 1.96 6.85 19.90
CA ARG A 196 3.39 7.15 19.75
C ARG A 196 4.24 5.89 19.78
N SER A 197 3.99 5.00 20.74
CA SER A 197 4.66 3.69 20.81
C SER A 197 4.46 2.88 19.51
N TYR A 198 3.27 2.88 18.92
CA TYR A 198 3.05 2.22 17.62
C TYR A 198 3.78 2.89 16.45
N ILE A 199 3.93 4.23 16.45
CA ILE A 199 4.68 4.97 15.43
C ILE A 199 6.15 4.51 15.43
N PHE A 200 6.77 4.46 16.61
CA PHE A 200 8.19 4.10 16.76
C PHE A 200 8.46 2.60 16.95
N GLY A 201 7.44 1.76 16.91
CA GLY A 201 7.63 0.30 16.90
C GLY A 201 7.75 -0.34 18.28
N GLY A 202 7.26 0.33 19.34
CA GLY A 202 7.28 -0.17 20.71
C GLY A 202 6.57 -1.52 20.91
N HIS A 203 5.53 -1.81 20.12
CA HIS A 203 4.90 -3.14 20.10
C HIS A 203 5.79 -4.25 19.54
N VAL A 204 6.78 -3.91 18.71
CA VAL A 204 7.77 -4.85 18.19
C VAL A 204 8.91 -5.01 19.19
N SER A 205 9.40 -3.91 19.78
CA SER A 205 10.44 -3.96 20.81
C SER A 205 9.98 -4.73 22.05
N ALA A 206 8.77 -4.45 22.56
CA ALA A 206 8.21 -5.18 23.69
C ALA A 206 8.06 -6.69 23.41
N TYR A 207 7.74 -7.06 22.17
CA TYR A 207 7.66 -8.48 21.78
C TYR A 207 9.05 -9.12 21.60
N MET A 208 10.07 -8.32 21.25
CA MET A 208 11.46 -8.77 21.24
C MET A 208 11.95 -9.04 22.67
N GLU A 209 11.67 -8.14 23.61
CA GLU A 209 12.00 -8.31 25.04
C GLU A 209 11.31 -9.55 25.64
N GLU A 210 9.98 -9.68 25.45
CA GLU A 210 9.22 -10.83 25.95
C GLU A 210 9.80 -12.16 25.44
N LEU A 211 10.10 -12.25 24.14
CA LEU A 211 10.66 -13.48 23.58
C LEU A 211 12.11 -13.73 23.98
N ALA A 212 12.90 -12.69 24.22
CA ALA A 212 14.27 -12.86 24.69
C ALA A 212 14.32 -13.48 26.10
N ASP A 213 13.35 -13.15 26.96
CA ASP A 213 13.25 -13.68 28.32
C ASP A 213 12.52 -15.04 28.38
N ASP A 214 11.44 -15.21 27.61
CA ASP A 214 10.55 -16.37 27.72
C ASP A 214 10.91 -17.54 26.79
N ASP A 215 11.33 -17.26 25.54
CA ASP A 215 11.52 -18.28 24.49
C ASP A 215 12.58 -17.88 23.44
N GLU A 216 13.85 -18.12 23.80
CA GLU A 216 15.02 -17.81 22.96
C GLU A 216 15.02 -18.54 21.61
N GLU A 217 14.39 -19.73 21.52
CA GLU A 217 14.28 -20.48 20.26
C GLU A 217 13.40 -19.69 19.28
N ARG A 218 12.22 -19.25 19.72
CA ARG A 218 11.32 -18.43 18.89
C ARG A 218 11.89 -17.05 18.59
N TYR A 219 12.61 -16.44 19.53
CA TYR A 219 13.33 -15.19 19.31
C TYR A 219 14.32 -15.34 18.14
N SER A 220 15.14 -16.38 18.19
CA SER A 220 16.16 -16.69 17.17
C SER A 220 15.55 -16.97 15.79
N GLU A 221 14.37 -17.60 15.72
CA GLU A 221 13.68 -17.87 14.47
C GLU A 221 13.08 -16.61 13.83
N LEU A 222 12.35 -15.81 14.61
CA LEU A 222 11.59 -14.66 14.10
C LEU A 222 12.47 -13.44 13.84
N PHE A 223 13.37 -13.13 14.77
CA PHE A 223 14.22 -11.94 14.75
C PHE A 223 15.62 -12.19 14.20
N LYS A 224 15.82 -13.30 13.49
CA LYS A 224 17.10 -13.66 12.85
C LYS A 224 17.77 -12.50 12.08
N GLY A 225 16.98 -11.67 11.39
CA GLY A 225 17.51 -10.51 10.67
C GLY A 225 18.04 -9.40 11.59
N TYR A 226 17.35 -9.16 12.71
CA TYR A 226 17.77 -8.21 13.74
C TYR A 226 19.04 -8.70 14.43
N ILE A 227 19.10 -9.98 14.80
CA ILE A 227 20.30 -10.61 15.40
C ILE A 227 21.50 -10.54 14.46
N ALA A 228 21.30 -10.76 13.16
CA ALA A 228 22.37 -10.73 12.18
C ALA A 228 23.00 -9.34 12.00
N ASP A 229 22.21 -8.28 12.21
CA ASP A 229 22.63 -6.89 12.09
C ASP A 229 22.89 -6.23 13.47
N ASP A 230 22.87 -7.01 14.56
CA ASP A 230 23.11 -6.57 15.95
C ASP A 230 22.14 -5.47 16.42
N ILE A 231 20.86 -5.62 16.09
CA ILE A 231 19.78 -4.68 16.47
C ILE A 231 18.99 -5.28 17.64
N ASP A 232 19.03 -4.61 18.78
CA ASP A 232 18.28 -4.91 20.00
C ASP A 232 16.91 -4.21 20.04
N ALA A 233 16.12 -4.47 21.08
CA ALA A 233 14.78 -3.89 21.23
C ALA A 233 14.82 -2.38 21.46
N ASP A 234 15.78 -1.90 22.25
CA ASP A 234 15.93 -0.50 22.64
C ASP A 234 16.27 0.41 21.45
N SER A 235 17.08 -0.07 20.50
CA SER A 235 17.49 0.73 19.33
C SER A 235 16.40 0.92 18.26
N ILE A 236 15.27 0.21 18.36
CA ILE A 236 14.21 0.27 17.33
C ILE A 236 13.60 1.66 17.23
N GLU A 237 13.37 2.33 18.37
CA GLU A 237 12.79 3.66 18.39
C GLU A 237 13.68 4.66 17.66
N ASP A 238 14.99 4.60 17.92
CA ASP A 238 16.01 5.45 17.28
C ASP A 238 16.05 5.23 15.77
N ILE A 239 16.00 3.97 15.31
CA ILE A 239 15.97 3.65 13.86
C ILE A 239 14.80 4.36 13.17
N TYR A 240 13.61 4.35 13.75
CA TYR A 240 12.46 5.03 13.15
C TYR A 240 12.56 6.56 13.26
N ALA A 241 13.04 7.09 14.38
CA ALA A 241 13.26 8.52 14.56
C ALA A 241 14.25 9.09 13.53
N GLU A 242 15.40 8.43 13.36
CA GLU A 242 16.38 8.77 12.33
C GLU A 242 15.79 8.63 10.92
N ALA A 243 15.00 7.59 10.67
CA ALA A 243 14.36 7.42 9.36
C ALA A 243 13.36 8.53 9.05
N HIS A 244 12.61 9.01 10.04
CA HIS A 244 11.69 10.13 9.87
C HIS A 244 12.43 11.42 9.54
N ALA A 245 13.57 11.68 10.20
CA ALA A 245 14.46 12.80 9.88
C ALA A 245 15.04 12.67 8.47
N ALA A 246 15.55 11.49 8.10
CA ALA A 246 16.12 11.22 6.77
C ALA A 246 15.09 11.38 5.64
N ILE A 247 13.84 10.95 5.86
CA ILE A 247 12.74 11.14 4.90
C ILE A 247 12.43 12.63 4.71
N ARG A 248 12.43 13.43 5.78
CA ARG A 248 12.21 14.88 5.67
C ARG A 248 13.37 15.59 4.98
N ALA A 249 14.60 15.15 5.22
CA ALA A 249 15.80 15.73 4.61
C ALA A 249 15.83 15.52 3.09
N ASP A 250 15.52 14.32 2.60
CA ASP A 250 15.52 14.03 1.16
C ASP A 250 14.40 13.06 0.75
N PRO A 251 13.16 13.55 0.53
CA PRO A 251 12.04 12.70 0.11
C PRO A 251 12.08 12.35 -1.40
N SER A 252 13.09 12.80 -2.13
CA SER A 252 13.18 12.64 -3.57
C SER A 252 13.18 11.16 -3.98
N PHE A 253 12.57 10.84 -5.11
CA PHE A 253 12.56 9.47 -5.60
C PHE A 253 13.84 9.19 -6.41
N LYS A 254 14.69 8.28 -5.91
CA LYS A 254 15.83 7.74 -6.67
C LYS A 254 15.42 6.43 -7.35
N PRO A 255 15.33 6.38 -8.70
CA PRO A 255 14.99 5.15 -9.40
C PRO A 255 16.11 4.12 -9.27
N THR A 256 15.73 2.84 -9.29
CA THR A 256 16.69 1.74 -9.29
C THR A 256 17.50 1.69 -10.59
N GLU A 257 18.80 1.45 -10.46
CA GLU A 257 19.68 1.17 -11.59
C GLU A 257 19.28 -0.16 -12.22
N LYS A 258 18.91 -0.13 -13.51
CA LYS A 258 18.51 -1.33 -14.24
C LYS A 258 19.72 -1.95 -14.92
N LYS A 259 20.05 -3.18 -14.51
CA LYS A 259 21.15 -3.97 -15.10
C LYS A 259 20.96 -4.23 -16.60
N PHE A 260 19.72 -4.39 -17.05
CA PHE A 260 19.38 -4.65 -18.45
C PHE A 260 18.35 -3.65 -18.98
N THR A 261 18.34 -3.46 -20.29
CA THR A 261 17.36 -2.63 -20.98
C THR A 261 16.00 -3.32 -21.06
N LYS A 262 14.94 -2.55 -21.33
CA LYS A 262 13.59 -3.10 -21.55
C LYS A 262 13.55 -4.12 -22.69
N GLU A 263 14.37 -3.92 -23.72
CA GLU A 263 14.44 -4.83 -24.88
C GLU A 263 15.06 -6.17 -24.49
N GLN A 264 16.14 -6.15 -23.71
CA GLN A 264 16.78 -7.37 -23.20
C GLN A 264 15.84 -8.17 -22.31
N TYR A 265 15.14 -7.52 -21.36
CA TYR A 265 14.13 -8.20 -20.54
C TYR A 265 12.99 -8.80 -21.37
N ALA A 266 12.55 -8.08 -22.41
CA ALA A 266 11.49 -8.56 -23.30
C ALA A 266 11.95 -9.76 -24.14
N ALA A 267 13.19 -9.75 -24.62
CA ALA A 267 13.78 -10.86 -25.37
C ALA A 267 13.84 -12.13 -24.51
N GLU A 268 14.29 -12.01 -23.26
CA GLU A 268 14.38 -13.16 -22.35
C GLU A 268 12.98 -13.69 -21.98
N SER A 269 12.06 -12.79 -21.63
CA SER A 269 10.69 -13.18 -21.24
C SER A 269 9.91 -13.86 -22.36
N LYS A 270 10.17 -13.49 -23.63
CA LYS A 270 9.49 -14.08 -24.79
C LYS A 270 9.78 -15.58 -24.95
N LYS A 271 10.93 -16.07 -24.49
CA LYS A 271 11.31 -17.49 -24.58
C LYS A 271 10.37 -18.41 -23.80
N TYR A 272 9.86 -17.94 -22.66
CA TYR A 272 8.98 -18.70 -21.78
C TYR A 272 7.50 -18.55 -22.15
N ARG A 273 7.16 -17.59 -23.01
CA ARG A 273 5.79 -17.35 -23.44
C ARG A 273 5.44 -18.27 -24.62
N GLN A 274 4.52 -19.18 -24.39
CA GLN A 274 3.97 -20.00 -25.47
C GLN A 274 3.19 -19.16 -26.49
N VAL A 275 3.43 -19.44 -27.77
CA VAL A 275 2.68 -18.85 -28.88
C VAL A 275 1.42 -19.68 -29.13
N LYS A 276 0.31 -19.02 -29.47
CA LYS A 276 -0.92 -19.73 -29.82
C LYS A 276 -0.73 -20.46 -31.15
N LEU A 277 -1.18 -21.71 -31.19
CA LEU A 277 -1.17 -22.50 -32.43
C LEU A 277 -1.97 -21.79 -33.53
N THR A 278 -1.46 -21.89 -34.74
CA THR A 278 -2.15 -21.40 -35.94
C THR A 278 -3.40 -22.25 -36.21
N LYS A 279 -4.22 -21.81 -37.17
CA LYS A 279 -5.40 -22.58 -37.59
C LYS A 279 -5.00 -23.89 -38.26
N GLU A 280 -3.94 -23.87 -39.06
CA GLU A 280 -3.43 -25.02 -39.82
C GLU A 280 -2.85 -26.09 -38.90
N GLU A 281 -1.99 -25.69 -37.96
CA GLU A 281 -1.45 -26.60 -36.95
C GLU A 281 -2.56 -27.28 -36.15
N ARG A 282 -3.61 -26.54 -35.77
CA ARG A 282 -4.76 -27.10 -35.06
C ARG A 282 -5.51 -28.13 -35.91
N LYS A 283 -5.73 -27.86 -37.20
CA LYS A 283 -6.38 -28.81 -38.12
C LYS A 283 -5.55 -30.07 -38.30
N ALA A 284 -4.24 -29.92 -38.50
CA ALA A 284 -3.32 -31.05 -38.63
C ALA A 284 -3.33 -31.94 -37.38
N ARG A 285 -3.33 -31.35 -36.18
CA ARG A 285 -3.44 -32.11 -34.92
C ARG A 285 -4.77 -32.85 -34.79
N VAL A 286 -5.88 -32.27 -35.23
CA VAL A 286 -7.19 -32.96 -35.23
C VAL A 286 -7.15 -34.16 -36.18
N ALA A 287 -6.65 -33.99 -37.41
CA ALA A 287 -6.55 -35.08 -38.38
C ALA A 287 -5.67 -36.23 -37.87
N ALA A 288 -4.48 -35.90 -37.33
CA ALA A 288 -3.57 -36.88 -36.75
C ALA A 288 -4.21 -37.63 -35.57
N LYS A 289 -4.97 -36.94 -34.71
CA LYS A 289 -5.63 -37.56 -33.56
C LYS A 289 -6.78 -38.48 -33.97
N ILE A 290 -7.56 -38.13 -35.00
CA ILE A 290 -8.63 -38.99 -35.53
C ILE A 290 -8.02 -40.26 -36.14
N ALA A 291 -6.95 -40.12 -36.94
CA ALA A 291 -6.28 -41.26 -37.55
C ALA A 291 -5.71 -42.25 -36.52
N ALA A 292 -5.09 -41.73 -35.45
CA ALA A 292 -4.50 -42.56 -34.40
C ALA A 292 -5.52 -43.27 -33.49
N LEU A 293 -6.72 -42.70 -33.31
CA LEU A 293 -7.78 -43.29 -32.47
C LEU A 293 -8.74 -44.20 -33.24
N ALA A 294 -8.75 -44.11 -34.58
CA ALA A 294 -9.59 -44.94 -35.43
C ALA A 294 -8.93 -46.28 -35.81
N GLN A 295 -7.64 -46.45 -35.51
CA GLN A 295 -6.94 -47.74 -35.49
C GLN A 295 -7.18 -48.47 -34.18
#